data_AF-A0A7S1M9K6-F1
#
_entry.id   AF-A0A7S1M9K6-F1
#
_cell.length_a   1.000
_cell.length_b   1.000
_cell.length_c   1.000
_cell.angle_alpha   90.00
_cell.angle_beta   90.00
_cell.angle_gamma   90.00
#
_symmetry.space_group_name_H-M   'P 1'
#
loop_
_entity.id
_entity.type
_entity.pdbx_description
1 polymer ?
#
loop_
_entity_poly.entity_id
_entity_poly.type
_entity_poly.pdbx_seq_one_letter_code
_entity_poly.pdbx_strand_id
1 'polypeptide(L)'
;KVTVSVLYWVMSVFGLSSYVLITQKGRTFVPLTRGTGFAVSFAQTAFNTLHVLTADHVARPHRHSQKYGNQTELGTVRDRHVSSKLHLFSGDRRFAVLPLEFRTFSPPQSDICVLRIDREKHILGDMQQHGLPELLPFELDTDGLQKDEPLSVVGLHLNSEDTIEDKLHMEPRTVRGKLAAKYVSSDFGTILLASSEDGEISPGMHGSPVVRAGTNKVVGIAVGNCLRDPHQQDPVPQALGIAGPPNAQIPPEVRALHDKWRRENMRAPAVDISTNEELMNSVGSSGFAFVPTGEFASYLRHIETQ
;
A
#
# COMPACT_ATOMS: atom_id res chain seq x y z
N LYS A 1 9.57 22.55 18.02
CA LYS A 1 8.38 21.70 18.27
C LYS A 1 8.01 20.77 17.10
N VAL A 2 8.67 20.84 15.93
CA VAL A 2 8.38 20.00 14.73
C VAL A 2 9.06 18.62 14.75
N THR A 3 9.97 18.37 15.68
CA THR A 3 10.80 17.15 15.71
C THR A 3 10.07 15.91 16.25
N VAL A 4 9.09 16.08 17.13
CA VAL A 4 8.38 14.96 17.79
C VAL A 4 7.37 14.30 16.84
N SER A 5 6.70 15.08 15.98
CA SER A 5 5.76 14.55 15.00
C SER A 5 6.46 13.66 13.97
N VAL A 6 7.61 14.09 13.44
CA VAL A 6 8.37 13.31 12.43
C VAL A 6 8.82 11.95 12.97
N LEU A 7 9.32 11.88 14.22
CA LEU A 7 9.70 10.60 14.82
C LEU A 7 8.50 9.65 15.01
N TYR A 8 7.32 10.17 15.39
CA TYR A 8 6.12 9.36 15.61
C TYR A 8 5.65 8.69 14.31
N TRP A 9 5.71 9.40 13.19
CA TRP A 9 5.38 8.87 11.87
C TRP A 9 6.33 7.76 11.43
N VAL A 10 7.63 7.93 11.66
CA VAL A 10 8.67 6.94 11.30
C VAL A 10 8.49 5.63 12.06
N MET A 11 7.87 5.64 13.25
CA MET A 11 7.64 4.45 14.07
C MET A 11 6.31 3.73 13.81
N SER A 12 5.44 4.30 12.97
CA SER A 12 4.06 3.81 12.75
C SER A 12 3.77 3.45 11.29
N VAL A 13 4.68 3.83 10.39
CA VAL A 13 4.61 3.62 8.94
C VAL A 13 5.75 2.71 8.52
N PHE A 14 5.44 1.67 7.74
CA PHE A 14 6.34 0.56 7.48
C PHE A 14 6.45 0.26 5.99
N GLY A 15 7.59 -0.28 5.60
CA GLY A 15 7.75 -0.83 4.26
C GLY A 15 7.05 -2.17 4.19
N LEU A 16 6.31 -2.40 3.11
CA LEU A 16 5.75 -3.72 2.83
C LEU A 16 6.47 -4.33 1.63
N SER A 17 6.84 -5.60 1.74
CA SER A 17 7.15 -6.43 0.58
C SER A 17 6.21 -7.62 0.52
N SER A 18 5.69 -7.96 -0.66
CA SER A 18 4.84 -9.13 -0.84
C SER A 18 5.28 -9.95 -2.03
N TYR A 19 5.40 -11.25 -1.82
CA TYR A 19 5.76 -12.22 -2.84
C TYR A 19 4.50 -12.97 -3.25
N VAL A 20 4.18 -12.91 -4.53
CA VAL A 20 3.02 -13.61 -5.10
C VAL A 20 3.51 -14.51 -6.20
N LEU A 21 3.08 -15.76 -6.20
CA LEU A 21 3.34 -16.69 -7.28
C LEU A 21 2.18 -16.58 -8.27
N ILE A 22 2.48 -16.30 -9.53
CA ILE A 22 1.49 -16.15 -10.60
C ILE A 22 1.80 -17.17 -11.68
N THR A 23 0.83 -18.03 -12.00
CA THR A 23 0.91 -18.94 -13.14
C THR A 23 -0.07 -18.49 -14.22
N GLN A 24 0.44 -18.19 -15.42
CA GLN A 24 -0.36 -17.82 -16.60
C GLN A 24 0.16 -18.58 -17.82
N LYS A 25 -0.75 -19.21 -18.58
CA LYS A 25 -0.43 -19.96 -19.81
C LYS A 25 0.74 -20.96 -19.63
N GLY A 26 0.77 -21.66 -18.48
CA GLY A 26 1.81 -22.64 -18.13
C GLY A 26 3.16 -22.06 -17.67
N ARG A 27 3.29 -20.73 -17.57
CA ARG A 27 4.49 -20.05 -17.07
C ARG A 27 4.24 -19.51 -15.67
N THR A 28 5.20 -19.73 -14.77
CA THR A 28 5.12 -19.28 -13.37
C THR A 28 6.14 -18.19 -13.09
N PHE A 29 5.69 -17.12 -12.44
CA PHE A 29 6.47 -15.95 -12.06
C PHE A 29 6.30 -15.70 -10.56
N VAL A 30 7.32 -15.12 -9.92
CA VAL A 30 7.23 -14.68 -8.52
C VAL A 30 7.51 -13.18 -8.46
N PRO A 31 6.51 -12.34 -8.79
CA PRO A 31 6.58 -10.91 -8.50
C PRO A 31 6.78 -10.65 -7.01
N LEU A 32 7.73 -9.78 -6.72
CA LEU A 32 7.84 -9.04 -5.46
C LEU A 32 7.07 -7.74 -5.63
N THR A 33 6.07 -7.39 -4.84
CA THR A 33 5.51 -6.03 -4.78
C THR A 33 6.01 -5.28 -3.56
N ARG A 34 6.01 -3.95 -3.65
CA ARG A 34 6.38 -3.08 -2.55
C ARG A 34 5.45 -1.89 -2.43
N GLY A 35 5.31 -1.42 -1.21
CA GLY A 35 4.54 -0.24 -0.87
C GLY A 35 4.69 0.07 0.60
N THR A 36 3.73 0.79 1.13
CA THR A 36 3.66 1.18 2.53
C THR A 36 2.54 0.41 3.23
N GLY A 37 2.73 0.11 4.51
CA GLY A 37 1.66 -0.28 5.41
C GLY A 37 1.79 0.47 6.74
N PHE A 38 0.77 0.39 7.58
CA PHE A 38 0.78 1.01 8.90
C PHE A 38 0.05 0.14 9.92
N ALA A 39 0.46 0.22 11.19
CA ALA A 39 -0.18 -0.53 12.25
C ALA A 39 -1.43 0.21 12.75
N VAL A 40 -2.44 -0.57 13.11
CA VAL A 40 -3.60 -0.14 13.88
C VAL A 40 -3.83 -1.15 14.99
N SER A 41 -4.47 -0.73 16.07
CA SER A 41 -4.83 -1.62 17.17
C SER A 41 -6.34 -1.79 17.23
N PHE A 42 -6.73 -3.05 17.41
CA PHE A 42 -8.11 -3.47 17.58
C PHE A 42 -8.20 -4.27 18.87
N ALA A 43 -8.58 -3.61 19.96
CA ALA A 43 -8.57 -4.24 21.27
C ALA A 43 -9.95 -4.84 21.59
N GLN A 44 -10.24 -6.07 21.13
CA GLN A 44 -11.34 -6.89 21.68
C GLN A 44 -11.08 -8.41 21.80
N THR A 45 -10.10 -9.02 21.10
CA THR A 45 -9.77 -10.46 21.26
C THR A 45 -8.27 -10.75 21.43
N ALA A 46 -7.92 -11.74 22.26
CA ALA A 46 -6.62 -11.88 22.92
C ALA A 46 -5.42 -12.40 22.08
N PHE A 47 -5.57 -12.60 20.77
CA PHE A 47 -4.54 -13.30 19.98
C PHE A 47 -3.52 -12.38 19.29
N ASN A 48 -3.97 -11.28 18.67
CA ASN A 48 -3.12 -10.25 18.08
C ASN A 48 -3.64 -8.88 18.51
N THR A 49 -2.73 -7.98 18.87
CA THR A 49 -3.06 -6.61 19.29
C THR A 49 -2.83 -5.60 18.19
N LEU A 50 -1.99 -5.95 17.20
CA LEU A 50 -1.63 -5.12 16.07
C LEU A 50 -2.06 -5.76 14.74
N HIS A 51 -2.63 -4.92 13.89
CA HIS A 51 -2.98 -5.26 12.52
C HIS A 51 -2.27 -4.30 11.58
N VAL A 52 -1.72 -4.81 10.48
CA VAL A 52 -1.09 -3.99 9.46
C VAL A 52 -2.09 -3.77 8.34
N LEU A 53 -2.41 -2.50 8.08
CA LEU A 53 -3.24 -2.10 6.95
C LEU A 53 -2.36 -1.63 5.79
N THR A 54 -2.79 -1.95 4.57
CA THR A 54 -2.16 -1.53 3.31
C THR A 54 -3.18 -1.59 2.18
N ALA A 55 -2.79 -1.15 0.98
CA ALA A 55 -3.61 -1.33 -0.22
C ALA A 55 -3.55 -2.77 -0.70
N ASP A 56 -4.65 -3.33 -1.18
CA ASP A 56 -4.70 -4.75 -1.59
C ASP A 56 -3.78 -5.03 -2.76
N HIS A 57 -3.64 -4.12 -3.72
CA HIS A 57 -2.70 -4.29 -4.82
C HIS A 57 -1.23 -4.32 -4.37
N VAL A 58 -0.87 -3.72 -3.24
CA VAL A 58 0.50 -3.80 -2.68
C VAL A 58 0.76 -5.19 -2.13
N ALA A 59 -0.28 -5.85 -1.61
CA ALA A 59 -0.20 -7.16 -1.01
C ALA A 59 -0.46 -8.30 -2.04
N ARG A 60 -1.32 -8.05 -3.04
CA ARG A 60 -1.84 -8.98 -4.06
C ARG A 60 -2.13 -8.26 -5.39
N PRO A 61 -1.10 -7.89 -6.17
CA PRO A 61 -1.25 -7.00 -7.33
C PRO A 61 -2.10 -7.58 -8.48
N HIS A 62 -2.12 -8.90 -8.65
CA HIS A 62 -2.79 -9.54 -9.79
C HIS A 62 -4.33 -9.48 -9.70
N ARG A 63 -4.92 -9.33 -8.51
CA ARG A 63 -6.39 -9.13 -8.37
C ARG A 63 -6.81 -7.78 -8.93
N HIS A 64 -5.90 -6.82 -8.95
CA HIS A 64 -6.18 -5.44 -9.32
C HIS A 64 -6.01 -5.17 -10.82
N SER A 65 -5.19 -5.93 -11.55
CA SER A 65 -5.14 -5.80 -13.02
C SER A 65 -6.50 -6.06 -13.68
N GLN A 66 -7.33 -6.92 -13.07
CA GLN A 66 -8.72 -7.16 -13.49
C GLN A 66 -9.67 -5.99 -13.17
N LYS A 67 -9.42 -5.26 -12.07
CA LYS A 67 -10.26 -4.13 -11.63
C LYS A 67 -9.93 -2.82 -12.34
N TYR A 68 -8.67 -2.56 -12.70
CA TYR A 68 -8.22 -1.32 -13.35
C TYR A 68 -8.20 -1.41 -14.89
N GLY A 69 -9.09 -2.22 -15.49
CA GLY A 69 -9.36 -2.17 -16.94
C GLY A 69 -8.37 -2.90 -17.86
N ASN A 70 -7.36 -3.61 -17.36
CA ASN A 70 -6.53 -4.48 -18.21
C ASN A 70 -7.18 -5.87 -18.35
N GLN A 71 -8.31 -5.94 -19.06
CA GLN A 71 -8.82 -7.20 -19.58
C GLN A 71 -8.05 -7.60 -20.83
N THR A 72 -6.81 -8.04 -20.67
CA THR A 72 -6.29 -9.03 -21.63
C THR A 72 -7.00 -10.34 -21.34
N GLU A 73 -7.39 -11.09 -22.38
CA GLU A 73 -7.97 -12.43 -22.28
C GLU A 73 -7.00 -13.38 -21.53
N LEU A 74 -7.07 -13.30 -20.20
CA LEU A 74 -6.21 -14.01 -19.26
C LEU A 74 -6.82 -15.39 -19.11
N GLY A 75 -6.40 -16.32 -19.96
CA GLY A 75 -6.59 -17.75 -19.67
C GLY A 75 -6.15 -18.05 -18.23
N THR A 76 -6.87 -18.94 -17.54
CA THR A 76 -6.82 -19.23 -16.09
C THR A 76 -5.51 -18.78 -15.41
N VAL A 77 -5.54 -17.59 -14.80
CA VAL A 77 -4.46 -17.14 -13.93
C VAL A 77 -4.66 -17.80 -12.58
N ARG A 78 -3.68 -18.58 -12.13
CA ARG A 78 -3.64 -19.06 -10.76
C ARG A 78 -2.65 -18.21 -9.99
N ASP A 79 -3.11 -17.57 -8.95
CA ASP A 79 -2.28 -16.86 -8.00
C ASP A 79 -2.16 -17.65 -6.70
N ARG A 80 -1.01 -17.52 -6.06
CA ARG A 80 -0.81 -17.98 -4.69
C ARG A 80 0.07 -16.97 -3.98
N HIS A 81 -0.47 -16.33 -2.95
CA HIS A 81 0.36 -15.55 -2.04
C HIS A 81 1.41 -16.46 -1.39
N VAL A 82 2.66 -16.03 -1.39
CA VAL A 82 3.80 -16.81 -0.88
C VAL A 82 4.21 -16.30 0.50
N SER A 83 4.49 -15.00 0.62
CA SER A 83 4.92 -14.39 1.88
C SER A 83 4.82 -12.88 1.80
N SER A 84 4.55 -12.22 2.93
CA SER A 84 4.72 -10.77 3.05
C SER A 84 5.64 -10.46 4.21
N LYS A 85 6.35 -9.34 4.12
CA LYS A 85 7.26 -8.89 5.16
C LYS A 85 7.03 -7.41 5.45
N LEU A 86 7.11 -7.09 6.73
CA LEU A 86 7.11 -5.74 7.26
C LEU A 86 8.55 -5.29 7.46
N HIS A 87 8.97 -4.22 6.82
CA HIS A 87 10.29 -3.63 6.95
C HIS A 87 10.19 -2.43 7.90
N LEU A 88 10.90 -2.52 9.02
CA LEU A 88 10.92 -1.48 10.03
C LEU A 88 12.15 -0.59 9.83
N PHE A 89 11.93 0.72 9.78
CA PHE A 89 12.96 1.71 9.50
C PHE A 89 13.13 2.68 10.66
N SER A 90 14.36 3.14 10.85
CA SER A 90 14.71 4.26 11.72
C SER A 90 15.52 5.24 10.89
N GLY A 91 14.87 6.32 10.44
CA GLY A 91 15.43 7.17 9.39
C GLY A 91 15.44 6.45 8.05
N ASP A 92 16.58 6.43 7.37
CA ASP A 92 16.84 5.73 6.11
C ASP A 92 17.27 4.26 6.30
N ARG A 93 17.45 3.83 7.56
CA ARG A 93 18.07 2.54 7.87
C ARG A 93 17.04 1.53 8.34
N ARG A 94 16.96 0.39 7.63
CA ARG A 94 16.16 -0.77 8.05
C ARG A 94 16.81 -1.43 9.27
N PHE A 95 16.06 -1.61 10.35
CA PHE A 95 16.56 -2.26 11.57
C PHE A 95 15.96 -3.64 11.81
N ALA A 96 14.78 -3.94 11.23
CA ALA A 96 14.14 -5.25 11.38
C ALA A 96 13.25 -5.58 10.18
N VAL A 97 13.03 -6.88 9.99
CA VAL A 97 12.10 -7.43 8.99
C VAL A 97 11.22 -8.46 9.69
N LEU A 98 9.92 -8.19 9.77
CA LEU A 98 8.96 -9.05 10.45
C LEU A 98 8.16 -9.86 9.42
N PRO A 99 8.04 -11.18 9.58
CA PRO A 99 7.14 -11.98 8.76
C PRO A 99 5.68 -11.60 9.01
N LEU A 100 4.92 -11.44 7.93
CA LEU A 100 3.48 -11.18 7.96
C LEU A 100 2.73 -12.40 7.46
N GLU A 101 1.64 -12.75 8.15
CA GLU A 101 0.68 -13.73 7.70
C GLU A 101 -0.54 -13.05 7.09
N PHE A 102 -0.94 -13.52 5.91
CA PHE A 102 -2.27 -13.28 5.37
C PHE A 102 -3.26 -14.16 6.12
N ARG A 103 -3.80 -13.65 7.21
CA ARG A 103 -4.95 -14.28 7.87
C ARG A 103 -6.25 -13.54 7.66
N THR A 104 -6.18 -12.33 7.14
CA THR A 104 -7.31 -11.42 7.12
C THR A 104 -7.68 -11.07 5.68
N PHE A 105 -8.93 -11.33 5.33
CA PHE A 105 -9.44 -11.19 3.96
C PHE A 105 -9.58 -9.70 3.60
N SER A 106 -9.46 -9.36 2.32
CA SER A 106 -9.77 -8.00 1.86
C SER A 106 -11.28 -7.74 1.88
N PRO A 107 -11.72 -6.54 2.30
CA PRO A 107 -13.12 -6.18 2.20
C PRO A 107 -13.57 -6.29 0.73
N PRO A 108 -14.77 -6.85 0.45
CA PRO A 108 -15.32 -6.92 -0.90
C PRO A 108 -15.30 -5.53 -1.56
N GLN A 109 -14.92 -5.48 -2.84
CA GLN A 109 -14.90 -4.25 -3.64
C GLN A 109 -13.92 -3.15 -3.22
N SER A 110 -13.27 -3.21 -2.05
CA SER A 110 -12.23 -2.23 -1.66
C SER A 110 -10.83 -2.65 -2.14
N ASP A 111 -9.93 -1.69 -2.31
CA ASP A 111 -8.48 -1.92 -2.50
C ASP A 111 -7.74 -1.88 -1.17
N ILE A 112 -8.21 -2.65 -0.19
CA ILE A 112 -7.66 -2.69 1.17
C ILE A 112 -7.28 -4.11 1.55
N CYS A 113 -6.14 -4.25 2.20
CA CYS A 113 -5.68 -5.50 2.78
C CYS A 113 -5.30 -5.31 4.24
N VAL A 114 -5.58 -6.36 5.01
CA VAL A 114 -5.30 -6.43 6.44
C VAL A 114 -4.38 -7.62 6.64
N LEU A 115 -3.27 -7.41 7.33
CA LEU A 115 -2.23 -8.39 7.55
C LEU A 115 -1.98 -8.52 9.06
N ARG A 116 -1.49 -9.69 9.48
CA ARG A 116 -1.10 -9.94 10.87
C ARG A 116 0.40 -10.17 10.96
N ILE A 117 0.99 -9.73 12.06
CA ILE A 117 2.37 -10.07 12.38
C ILE A 117 2.39 -11.53 12.85
N ASP A 118 3.19 -12.39 12.18
CA ASP A 118 3.40 -13.77 12.61
C ASP A 118 3.99 -13.77 14.03
N ARG A 119 3.46 -14.62 14.93
CA ARG A 119 3.95 -14.75 16.31
C ARG A 119 4.16 -13.41 17.02
N GLU A 120 3.24 -12.45 16.80
CA GLU A 120 3.31 -11.06 17.29
C GLU A 120 3.85 -10.93 18.73
N LYS A 121 3.27 -11.66 19.70
CA LYS A 121 3.67 -11.56 21.12
C LYS A 121 5.15 -11.91 21.35
N HIS A 122 5.68 -12.91 20.63
CA HIS A 122 7.08 -13.30 20.73
C HIS A 122 7.97 -12.22 20.13
N ILE A 123 7.64 -11.75 18.93
CA ILE A 123 8.43 -10.73 18.22
C ILE A 123 8.46 -9.41 19.00
N LEU A 124 7.31 -8.95 19.49
CA LEU A 124 7.25 -7.72 20.29
C LEU A 124 8.01 -7.86 21.61
N GLY A 125 7.95 -9.04 22.25
CA GLY A 125 8.75 -9.36 23.43
C GLY A 125 10.26 -9.31 23.15
N ASP A 126 10.71 -9.92 22.04
CA ASP A 126 12.12 -9.89 21.61
C ASP A 126 12.57 -8.45 21.32
N MET A 127 11.76 -7.68 20.60
CA MET A 127 12.04 -6.27 20.30
C MET A 127 12.25 -5.46 21.59
N GLN A 128 11.36 -5.63 22.57
CA GLN A 128 11.48 -4.97 23.86
C GLN A 128 12.74 -5.39 24.62
N GLN A 129 13.06 -6.69 24.65
CA GLN A 129 14.27 -7.22 25.30
C GLN A 129 15.56 -6.68 24.68
N HIS A 130 15.55 -6.46 23.36
CA HIS A 130 16.69 -5.92 22.62
C HIS A 130 16.71 -4.39 22.53
N GLY A 131 15.79 -3.69 23.20
CA GLY A 131 15.72 -2.22 23.19
C GLY A 131 15.39 -1.63 21.82
N LEU A 132 14.70 -2.39 20.96
CA LEU A 132 14.23 -1.92 19.67
C LEU A 132 12.99 -1.02 19.84
N PRO A 133 12.77 -0.06 18.92
CA PRO A 133 11.61 0.84 19.00
C PRO A 133 10.28 0.06 18.97
N GLU A 134 9.33 0.48 19.81
CA GLU A 134 7.98 -0.08 19.84
C GLU A 134 7.19 0.31 18.58
N LEU A 135 6.34 -0.60 18.10
CA LEU A 135 5.41 -0.33 17.01
C LEU A 135 4.23 0.47 17.56
N LEU A 136 4.03 1.69 17.04
CA LEU A 136 2.95 2.56 17.49
C LEU A 136 1.74 2.45 16.54
N PRO A 137 0.58 1.98 17.03
CA PRO A 137 -0.61 1.88 16.19
C PRO A 137 -1.25 3.25 15.97
N PHE A 138 -1.79 3.45 14.76
CA PHE A 138 -2.67 4.57 14.48
C PHE A 138 -4.07 4.36 15.05
N GLU A 139 -4.68 5.46 15.48
CA GLU A 139 -6.13 5.54 15.65
C GLU A 139 -6.81 5.75 14.30
N LEU A 140 -7.87 4.98 14.05
CA LEU A 140 -8.77 5.22 12.93
C LEU A 140 -9.78 6.31 13.32
N ASP A 141 -9.97 7.26 12.42
CA ASP A 141 -11.02 8.25 12.47
C ASP A 141 -12.10 7.86 11.47
N THR A 142 -13.31 7.60 11.99
CA THR A 142 -14.49 7.21 11.20
C THR A 142 -15.46 8.36 10.99
N ASP A 143 -15.11 9.57 11.45
CA ASP A 143 -15.95 10.74 11.27
C ASP A 143 -15.97 11.16 9.80
N GLY A 144 -17.07 11.78 9.38
CA GLY A 144 -17.18 12.30 8.02
C GLY A 144 -16.09 13.33 7.70
N LEU A 145 -15.59 13.29 6.47
CA LEU A 145 -14.68 14.29 5.93
C LEU A 145 -15.46 15.40 5.23
N GLN A 146 -14.95 16.63 5.32
CA GLN A 146 -15.52 17.80 4.65
C GLN A 146 -14.70 18.17 3.42
N LYS A 147 -15.35 18.80 2.42
CA LYS A 147 -14.63 19.35 1.27
C LYS A 147 -13.58 20.36 1.73
N ASP A 148 -12.44 20.37 1.04
CA ASP A 148 -11.27 21.21 1.30
C ASP A 148 -10.57 20.92 2.65
N GLU A 149 -10.97 19.86 3.35
CA GLU A 149 -10.34 19.45 4.59
C GLU A 149 -8.86 19.07 4.37
N PRO A 150 -7.92 19.60 5.18
CA PRO A 150 -6.50 19.32 4.99
C PRO A 150 -6.12 17.90 5.40
N LEU A 151 -5.38 17.23 4.53
CA LEU A 151 -4.95 15.84 4.65
C LEU A 151 -3.44 15.72 4.43
N SER A 152 -2.85 14.68 5.00
CA SER A 152 -1.47 14.28 4.74
C SER A 152 -1.41 12.80 4.43
N VAL A 153 -0.73 12.41 3.36
CA VAL A 153 -0.32 11.03 3.11
C VAL A 153 1.08 10.85 3.69
N VAL A 154 1.24 9.91 4.62
CA VAL A 154 2.53 9.67 5.28
C VAL A 154 3.01 8.29 4.91
N GLY A 155 4.07 8.20 4.11
CA GLY A 155 4.48 6.96 3.48
C GLY A 155 5.97 6.82 3.32
N LEU A 156 6.36 5.77 2.62
CA LEU A 156 7.75 5.52 2.26
C LEU A 156 7.92 5.68 0.75
N HIS A 157 8.87 6.51 0.35
CA HIS A 157 9.37 6.54 -1.01
C HIS A 157 10.32 5.37 -1.22
N LEU A 158 10.16 4.67 -2.35
CA LEU A 158 11.06 3.58 -2.75
C LEU A 158 12.10 4.13 -3.71
N ASN A 159 13.37 3.90 -3.43
CA ASN A 159 14.39 4.11 -4.44
C ASN A 159 14.26 3.05 -5.54
N SER A 160 14.10 3.54 -6.76
CA SER A 160 13.85 2.80 -7.99
C SER A 160 14.95 1.79 -8.36
N GLU A 161 16.18 2.03 -7.92
CA GLU A 161 17.34 1.21 -8.30
C GLU A 161 17.47 -0.07 -7.46
N ASP A 162 16.76 -0.17 -6.34
CA ASP A 162 16.89 -1.26 -5.37
C ASP A 162 16.11 -2.51 -5.78
N THR A 163 16.67 -3.28 -6.70
CA THR A 163 16.06 -4.53 -7.16
C THR A 163 16.17 -5.70 -6.18
N ILE A 164 16.96 -5.57 -5.11
CA ILE A 164 17.25 -6.62 -4.11
C ILE A 164 16.63 -6.24 -2.77
N GLU A 165 15.89 -7.15 -2.13
CA GLU A 165 15.21 -6.90 -0.84
C GLU A 165 16.18 -6.48 0.29
N ASP A 166 17.42 -6.97 0.28
CA ASP A 166 18.42 -6.63 1.30
C ASP A 166 19.07 -5.26 1.10
N LYS A 167 18.91 -4.66 -0.08
CA LYS A 167 19.41 -3.32 -0.39
C LYS A 167 18.27 -2.30 -0.44
N LEU A 168 17.12 -2.63 0.13
CA LEU A 168 15.94 -1.79 0.02
C LEU A 168 16.12 -0.51 0.85
N HIS A 169 16.33 0.61 0.16
CA HIS A 169 16.31 1.94 0.73
C HIS A 169 14.90 2.52 0.62
N MET A 170 14.35 2.88 1.77
CA MET A 170 13.06 3.55 1.87
C MET A 170 13.23 4.85 2.63
N GLU A 171 12.71 5.93 2.06
CA GLU A 171 12.79 7.26 2.66
C GLU A 171 11.41 7.72 3.09
N PRO A 172 11.22 8.13 4.36
CA PRO A 172 9.97 8.73 4.79
C PRO A 172 9.60 9.94 3.94
N ARG A 173 8.38 9.95 3.40
CA ARG A 173 7.84 11.04 2.60
C ARG A 173 6.44 11.38 3.08
N THR A 174 6.16 12.69 3.13
CA THR A 174 4.81 13.20 3.38
C THR A 174 4.35 13.99 2.16
N VAL A 175 3.11 13.78 1.75
CA VAL A 175 2.45 14.53 0.69
C VAL A 175 1.20 15.18 1.27
N ARG A 176 1.15 16.51 1.26
CA ARG A 176 0.01 17.28 1.75
C ARG A 176 -1.01 17.48 0.65
N GLY A 177 -2.27 17.55 1.06
CA GLY A 177 -3.39 17.70 0.14
C GLY A 177 -4.65 18.18 0.82
N LYS A 178 -5.71 18.31 0.05
CA LYS A 178 -7.05 18.64 0.55
C LYS A 178 -8.08 17.75 -0.09
N LEU A 179 -9.10 17.36 0.67
CA LEU A 179 -10.22 16.61 0.11
C LEU A 179 -10.87 17.43 -1.01
N ALA A 180 -10.93 16.86 -2.21
CA ALA A 180 -11.48 17.50 -3.38
C ALA A 180 -12.89 16.98 -3.68
N ALA A 181 -13.01 15.66 -3.82
CA ALA A 181 -14.23 15.03 -4.32
C ALA A 181 -14.43 13.60 -3.81
N LYS A 182 -15.66 13.12 -3.95
CA LYS A 182 -16.03 11.71 -3.79
C LYS A 182 -16.20 11.09 -5.16
N TYR A 183 -15.62 9.92 -5.36
CA TYR A 183 -15.72 9.12 -6.58
C TYR A 183 -16.24 7.73 -6.25
N VAL A 184 -17.31 7.30 -6.90
CA VAL A 184 -17.88 5.98 -6.69
C VAL A 184 -17.62 5.16 -7.94
N SER A 185 -16.87 4.07 -7.78
CA SER A 185 -16.53 3.14 -8.85
C SER A 185 -17.22 1.80 -8.62
N SER A 186 -17.65 1.15 -9.71
CA SER A 186 -18.09 -0.25 -9.68
C SER A 186 -17.01 -1.21 -9.23
N ASP A 187 -15.74 -0.87 -9.46
CA ASP A 187 -14.60 -1.77 -9.29
C ASP A 187 -13.93 -1.62 -7.91
N PHE A 188 -14.08 -0.43 -7.30
CA PHE A 188 -13.38 -0.03 -6.07
C PHE A 188 -14.27 0.44 -4.92
N GLY A 189 -15.59 0.46 -5.12
CA GLY A 189 -16.52 1.07 -4.16
C GLY A 189 -16.33 2.58 -4.07
N THR A 190 -16.50 3.14 -2.88
CA THR A 190 -16.25 4.57 -2.64
C THR A 190 -14.75 4.85 -2.52
N ILE A 191 -14.25 5.74 -3.37
CA ILE A 191 -12.93 6.35 -3.26
C ILE A 191 -13.11 7.86 -3.00
N LEU A 192 -12.24 8.44 -2.20
CA LEU A 192 -12.10 9.88 -2.07
C LEU A 192 -10.88 10.37 -2.85
N LEU A 193 -11.05 11.51 -3.51
CA LEU A 193 -9.99 12.17 -4.26
C LEU A 193 -9.54 13.40 -3.49
N ALA A 194 -8.24 13.59 -3.41
CA ALA A 194 -7.63 14.77 -2.84
C ALA A 194 -6.73 15.46 -3.86
N SER A 195 -6.71 16.78 -3.82
CA SER A 195 -5.65 17.55 -4.46
C SER A 195 -4.34 17.31 -3.74
N SER A 196 -3.22 17.41 -4.45
CA SER A 196 -1.89 17.35 -3.86
C SER A 196 -1.15 18.67 -4.05
N GLU A 197 -0.60 19.19 -2.95
CA GLU A 197 0.23 20.40 -2.92
C GLU A 197 1.71 20.06 -3.20
N ASP A 198 2.14 18.85 -2.85
CA ASP A 198 3.55 18.41 -2.91
C ASP A 198 3.84 17.45 -4.08
N GLY A 199 2.95 17.43 -5.07
CA GLY A 199 3.02 16.56 -6.26
C GLY A 199 2.48 15.15 -6.04
N GLU A 200 2.70 14.26 -7.00
CA GLU A 200 2.14 12.90 -6.95
C GLU A 200 2.71 12.06 -5.80
N ILE A 201 1.89 11.14 -5.28
CA ILE A 201 2.40 10.10 -4.39
C ILE A 201 3.21 9.11 -5.22
N SER A 202 4.39 8.73 -4.72
CA SER A 202 5.20 7.72 -5.41
C SER A 202 4.57 6.33 -5.24
N PRO A 203 4.83 5.37 -6.14
CA PRO A 203 4.30 4.00 -6.03
C PRO A 203 4.60 3.34 -4.67
N GLY A 204 5.75 3.65 -4.06
CA GLY A 204 6.11 3.18 -2.72
C GLY A 204 5.17 3.63 -1.59
N MET A 205 4.46 4.73 -1.81
CA MET A 205 3.53 5.30 -0.84
C MET A 205 2.12 4.71 -0.99
N HIS A 206 1.88 3.79 -1.92
CA HIS A 206 0.60 3.09 -1.96
C HIS A 206 0.45 2.23 -0.71
N GLY A 207 -0.75 2.21 -0.13
CA GLY A 207 -1.02 1.61 1.18
C GLY A 207 -0.66 2.50 2.37
N SER A 208 -0.18 3.72 2.15
CA SER A 208 0.09 4.68 3.22
C SER A 208 -1.19 5.15 3.93
N PRO A 209 -1.13 5.45 5.23
CA PRO A 209 -2.20 6.12 5.92
C PRO A 209 -2.41 7.54 5.35
N VAL A 210 -3.67 7.89 5.12
CA VAL A 210 -4.12 9.26 4.90
C VAL A 210 -4.63 9.79 6.22
N VAL A 211 -4.10 10.92 6.65
CA VAL A 211 -4.24 11.40 8.03
C VAL A 211 -4.84 12.80 8.04
N ARG A 212 -5.83 13.01 8.91
CA ARG A 212 -6.46 14.32 9.08
C ARG A 212 -5.48 15.27 9.76
N ALA A 213 -5.20 16.40 9.11
CA ALA A 213 -4.23 17.35 9.63
C ALA A 213 -4.60 17.81 11.05
N GLY A 214 -3.61 17.82 11.95
CA GLY A 214 -3.80 18.27 13.33
C GLY A 214 -4.38 17.22 14.30
N THR A 215 -4.80 16.04 13.83
CA THR A 215 -5.36 14.99 14.72
C THR A 215 -4.48 13.74 14.85
N ASN A 216 -3.56 13.52 13.90
CA ASN A 216 -2.80 12.27 13.74
C ASN A 216 -3.68 11.00 13.57
N LYS A 217 -4.98 11.16 13.29
CA LYS A 217 -5.89 10.02 13.07
C LYS A 217 -6.06 9.72 11.59
N VAL A 218 -6.08 8.43 11.28
CA VAL A 218 -6.15 7.93 9.92
C VAL A 218 -7.59 7.97 9.44
N VAL A 219 -7.82 8.66 8.33
CA VAL A 219 -9.14 8.80 7.68
C VAL A 219 -9.25 7.98 6.41
N GLY A 220 -8.16 7.33 5.99
CA GLY A 220 -8.19 6.38 4.88
C GLY A 220 -6.83 5.83 4.50
N ILE A 221 -6.77 5.12 3.38
CA ILE A 221 -5.56 4.47 2.86
C ILE A 221 -5.35 4.90 1.42
N ALA A 222 -4.17 5.44 1.12
CA ALA A 222 -3.81 5.89 -0.22
C ALA A 222 -3.66 4.69 -1.16
N VAL A 223 -4.33 4.73 -2.32
CA VAL A 223 -4.37 3.61 -3.28
C VAL A 223 -3.79 3.94 -4.65
N GLY A 224 -3.59 5.22 -4.97
CA GLY A 224 -2.97 5.61 -6.24
C GLY A 224 -3.09 7.09 -6.55
N ASN A 225 -2.57 7.49 -7.71
CA ASN A 225 -2.72 8.84 -8.24
C ASN A 225 -4.03 9.00 -9.03
N CYS A 226 -4.49 10.25 -9.14
CA CYS A 226 -5.58 10.64 -10.04
C CYS A 226 -4.99 10.95 -11.43
N LEU A 227 -5.46 10.26 -12.47
CA LEU A 227 -4.97 10.46 -13.83
C LEU A 227 -5.88 11.40 -14.60
N ARG A 228 -5.28 12.43 -15.19
CA ARG A 228 -5.97 13.35 -16.11
C ARG A 228 -5.84 12.88 -17.55
N ASP A 229 -4.88 12.01 -17.84
CA ASP A 229 -4.71 11.32 -19.13
C ASP A 229 -4.40 9.83 -18.85
N PRO A 230 -5.26 8.89 -19.30
CA PRO A 230 -5.02 7.46 -19.10
C PRO A 230 -3.77 6.95 -19.82
N HIS A 231 -3.25 7.68 -20.81
CA HIS A 231 -2.01 7.36 -21.51
C HIS A 231 -0.76 7.81 -20.73
N GLN A 232 -0.90 8.65 -19.71
CA GLN A 232 0.17 9.02 -18.78
C GLN A 232 0.38 7.99 -17.66
N GLN A 233 -0.28 6.82 -17.72
CA GLN A 233 0.00 5.74 -16.78
C GLN A 233 1.46 5.31 -16.88
N ASP A 234 2.23 5.66 -15.85
CA ASP A 234 3.56 5.13 -15.70
C ASP A 234 3.47 3.58 -15.70
N PRO A 235 4.26 2.89 -16.55
CA PRO A 235 4.40 1.45 -16.42
C PRO A 235 4.94 1.19 -15.02
N VAL A 236 4.29 0.33 -14.21
CA VAL A 236 4.58 0.12 -12.78
C VAL A 236 6.05 0.40 -12.47
N PRO A 237 6.40 1.58 -11.91
CA PRO A 237 7.77 1.89 -11.61
C PRO A 237 8.20 1.02 -10.42
N GLN A 238 9.06 0.05 -10.72
CA GLN A 238 10.02 -0.60 -9.81
C GLN A 238 9.53 -1.32 -8.55
N ALA A 239 8.23 -1.42 -8.29
CA ALA A 239 7.76 -2.24 -7.18
C ALA A 239 7.86 -3.74 -7.45
N LEU A 240 7.99 -4.16 -8.73
CA LEU A 240 8.03 -5.55 -9.23
C LEU A 240 9.44 -6.02 -9.60
N GLY A 241 10.19 -6.49 -8.61
CA GLY A 241 11.38 -7.30 -8.83
C GLY A 241 11.01 -8.77 -9.05
N ILE A 242 11.85 -9.54 -9.75
CA ILE A 242 11.80 -11.00 -9.64
C ILE A 242 12.43 -11.35 -8.30
N ALA A 243 11.68 -12.05 -7.45
CA ALA A 243 12.26 -12.70 -6.30
C ALA A 243 13.26 -13.77 -6.74
N GLY A 244 14.55 -13.48 -6.60
CA GLY A 244 15.61 -14.47 -6.70
C GLY A 244 16.35 -14.54 -5.36
N PRO A 245 16.96 -15.68 -5.01
CA PRO A 245 17.99 -15.71 -3.97
C PRO A 245 18.97 -14.53 -4.17
N PRO A 246 19.52 -13.94 -3.10
CA PRO A 246 20.48 -12.82 -3.18
C PRO A 246 21.66 -13.05 -4.14
N ASN A 247 21.92 -14.32 -4.48
CA ASN A 247 23.01 -14.79 -5.34
C ASN A 247 22.54 -15.48 -6.64
N ALA A 248 21.24 -15.54 -6.93
CA ALA A 248 20.76 -16.16 -8.17
C ALA A 248 20.80 -15.12 -9.30
N GLN A 249 21.75 -15.28 -10.21
CA GLN A 249 21.67 -14.62 -11.50
C GLN A 249 20.42 -15.14 -12.21
N ILE A 250 19.34 -14.37 -12.17
CA ILE A 250 18.17 -14.64 -12.98
C ILE A 250 18.63 -14.56 -14.45
N PRO A 251 18.47 -15.62 -15.24
CA PRO A 251 18.90 -15.62 -16.64
C PRO A 251 18.30 -14.39 -17.37
N PRO A 252 19.08 -13.69 -18.21
CA PRO A 252 18.61 -12.49 -18.91
C PRO A 252 17.30 -12.69 -19.68
N GLU A 253 17.10 -13.89 -20.22
CA GLU A 253 15.88 -14.30 -20.95
C GLU A 253 14.65 -14.36 -20.04
N VAL A 254 14.81 -14.89 -18.82
CA VAL A 254 13.76 -14.94 -17.79
C VAL A 254 13.44 -13.53 -17.29
N ARG A 255 14.47 -12.69 -17.12
CA ARG A 255 14.31 -11.28 -16.77
C ARG A 255 13.55 -10.51 -17.86
N ALA A 256 13.94 -10.65 -19.12
CA ALA A 256 13.28 -10.00 -20.25
C ALA A 256 11.82 -10.45 -20.39
N LEU A 257 11.53 -11.73 -20.15
CA LEU A 257 10.17 -12.26 -20.18
C LEU A 257 9.31 -11.69 -19.04
N HIS A 258 9.87 -11.59 -17.84
CA HIS A 258 9.21 -10.95 -16.70
C HIS A 258 8.96 -9.46 -16.95
N ASP A 259 9.95 -8.72 -17.47
CA ASP A 259 9.83 -7.29 -17.75
C ASP A 259 8.79 -7.01 -18.84
N LYS A 260 8.74 -7.88 -19.86
CA LYS A 260 7.68 -7.88 -20.87
C LYS A 260 6.31 -8.13 -20.23
N TRP A 261 6.17 -9.20 -19.46
CA TRP A 261 4.92 -9.52 -18.77
C TRP A 261 4.47 -8.38 -17.85
N ARG A 262 5.39 -7.77 -17.10
CA ARG A 262 5.13 -6.63 -16.23
C ARG A 262 4.54 -5.46 -17.01
N ARG A 263 5.18 -5.05 -18.11
CA ARG A 263 4.68 -3.93 -18.94
C ARG A 263 3.31 -4.21 -19.54
N GLU A 264 3.06 -5.47 -19.93
CA GLU A 264 1.82 -5.85 -20.61
C GLU A 264 0.65 -6.09 -19.66
N ASN A 265 0.91 -6.47 -18.41
CA ASN A 265 -0.14 -6.98 -17.50
C ASN A 265 -0.24 -6.22 -16.18
N MET A 266 0.72 -5.35 -15.85
CA MET A 266 0.76 -4.62 -14.59
C MET A 266 0.85 -3.12 -14.88
N ARG A 267 -0.15 -2.36 -14.43
CA ARG A 267 -0.15 -0.90 -14.42
C ARG A 267 -0.25 -0.41 -12.99
N ALA A 268 0.35 0.75 -12.71
CA ALA A 268 0.19 1.34 -11.39
C ALA A 268 -1.30 1.62 -11.18
N PRO A 269 -1.88 1.18 -10.05
CA PRO A 269 -3.27 1.46 -9.76
C PRO A 269 -3.44 2.96 -9.64
N ALA A 270 -4.42 3.47 -10.36
CA ALA A 270 -4.68 4.88 -10.51
C ALA A 270 -6.13 5.08 -10.89
N VAL A 271 -6.70 6.21 -10.47
CA VAL A 271 -8.10 6.54 -10.76
C VAL A 271 -8.13 7.46 -11.97
N ASP A 272 -8.64 6.95 -13.09
CA ASP A 272 -8.84 7.72 -14.30
C ASP A 272 -10.01 8.69 -14.12
N ILE A 273 -9.69 9.99 -14.11
CA ILE A 273 -10.66 11.08 -14.04
C ILE A 273 -10.72 11.89 -15.34
N SER A 274 -10.04 11.43 -16.41
CA SER A 274 -9.88 12.15 -17.67
C SER A 274 -11.20 12.50 -18.37
N THR A 275 -12.23 11.70 -18.15
CA THR A 275 -13.57 11.90 -18.73
C THR A 275 -14.48 12.80 -17.89
N ASN A 276 -14.03 13.24 -16.71
CA ASN A 276 -14.82 14.05 -15.80
C ASN A 276 -14.13 15.39 -15.49
N GLU A 277 -14.51 16.43 -16.24
CA GLU A 277 -13.96 17.78 -16.09
C GLU A 277 -14.16 18.37 -14.68
N GLU A 278 -15.28 18.08 -14.03
CA GLU A 278 -15.55 18.56 -12.67
C GLU A 278 -14.54 17.97 -11.66
N LEU A 279 -14.29 16.66 -11.74
CA LEU A 279 -13.28 16.01 -10.92
C LEU A 279 -11.87 16.52 -11.23
N MET A 280 -11.53 16.69 -12.51
CA MET A 280 -10.23 17.25 -12.90
C MET A 280 -10.02 18.67 -12.37
N ASN A 281 -11.04 19.52 -12.43
CA ASN A 281 -10.98 20.87 -11.91
C ASN A 281 -10.89 20.89 -10.38
N SER A 282 -11.59 19.98 -9.70
CA SER A 282 -11.58 19.90 -8.25
C SER A 282 -10.25 19.36 -7.70
N VAL A 283 -9.65 18.39 -8.37
CA VAL A 283 -8.37 17.78 -7.96
C VAL A 283 -7.18 18.68 -8.33
N GLY A 284 -7.29 19.44 -9.42
CA GLY A 284 -6.23 20.33 -9.87
C GLY A 284 -5.19 19.63 -10.74
N SER A 285 -3.93 20.08 -10.67
CA SER A 285 -2.84 19.55 -11.50
C SER A 285 -2.36 18.16 -11.10
N SER A 286 -2.44 17.85 -9.81
CA SER A 286 -2.00 16.59 -9.21
C SER A 286 -2.92 16.21 -8.07
N GLY A 287 -3.18 14.92 -7.91
CA GLY A 287 -3.97 14.42 -6.81
C GLY A 287 -3.80 12.94 -6.58
N PHE A 288 -4.33 12.49 -5.45
CA PHE A 288 -4.28 11.10 -5.05
C PHE A 288 -5.67 10.62 -4.66
N ALA A 289 -5.85 9.31 -4.82
CA ALA A 289 -7.03 8.56 -4.47
C ALA A 289 -6.78 7.78 -3.18
N PHE A 290 -7.78 7.74 -2.31
CA PHE A 290 -7.73 6.95 -1.08
C PHE A 290 -9.08 6.33 -0.74
N VAL A 291 -9.06 5.16 -0.12
CA VAL A 291 -10.27 4.51 0.40
C VAL A 291 -10.50 5.03 1.81
N PRO A 292 -11.67 5.64 2.12
CA PRO A 292 -11.93 6.17 3.45
C PRO A 292 -12.18 5.05 4.46
N THR A 293 -11.82 5.30 5.73
CA THR A 293 -12.01 4.35 6.85
C THR A 293 -13.44 3.85 6.99
N GLY A 294 -14.43 4.68 6.69
CA GLY A 294 -15.84 4.30 6.74
C GLY A 294 -16.19 3.07 5.88
N GLU A 295 -15.44 2.80 4.81
CA GLU A 295 -15.69 1.67 3.90
C GLU A 295 -15.18 0.33 4.45
N PHE A 296 -14.23 0.35 5.39
CA PHE A 296 -13.60 -0.88 5.88
C PHE A 296 -13.62 -1.04 7.41
N ALA A 297 -13.89 0.01 8.19
CA ALA A 297 -13.86 -0.05 9.66
C ALA A 297 -14.89 -1.02 10.25
N SER A 298 -16.08 -1.17 9.64
CA SER A 298 -17.08 -2.18 10.03
C SER A 298 -16.58 -3.60 9.78
N TYR A 299 -15.90 -3.81 8.65
CA TYR A 299 -15.32 -5.08 8.27
C TYR A 299 -14.15 -5.48 9.16
N LEU A 300 -13.29 -4.53 9.55
CA LEU A 300 -12.23 -4.76 10.54
C LEU A 300 -12.80 -5.25 11.88
N ARG A 301 -13.85 -4.58 12.38
CA ARG A 301 -14.57 -5.03 13.58
C ARG A 301 -15.18 -6.43 13.44
N HIS A 302 -15.63 -6.82 12.24
CA HIS A 302 -16.17 -8.17 12.02
C HIS A 302 -15.08 -9.24 12.08
N ILE A 303 -13.91 -8.99 11.48
CA ILE A 303 -12.75 -9.89 11.54
C ILE A 303 -12.35 -10.19 12.99
N GLU A 304 -12.45 -9.20 13.88
CA GLU A 304 -12.10 -9.37 15.30
C GLU A 304 -12.99 -10.39 16.02
N THR A 305 -14.22 -10.59 15.54
CA THR A 305 -15.21 -11.49 16.15
C THR A 305 -15.14 -12.94 15.67
N GLN A 306 -14.29 -13.25 14.69
CA GLN A 306 -14.09 -14.60 14.15
C GLN A 306 -12.76 -15.20 14.62
#